data_AF-A0A7X7TFR7-F1
#
_entry.id   AF-A0A7X7TFR7-F1
#
_cell.length_a   1.000
_cell.length_b   1.000
_cell.length_c   1.000
_cell.angle_alpha   90.00
_cell.angle_beta   90.00
_cell.angle_gamma   90.00
#
_symmetry.space_group_name_H-M   'P 1'
#
loop_
_entity.id
_entity.type
_entity.pdbx_description
1 polymer ?
#
loop_
_entity_poly.entity_id
_entity_poly.type
_entity_poly.pdbx_seq_one_letter_code
_entity_poly.pdbx_strand_id
1 'polypeptide(L)'
;MQTIAEWLKQEGMEKGLEEGMLRGLERGIEVGREQLLWKQISKKFPQIPRTYYEKLKTLTIDQLDNLGLELMDMQNVEELKKHLHAKAGL
;
A
#
# COMPACT_ATOMS: atom_id res chain seq x y z
N MET A 1 -43.76 -14.62 -8.67
CA MET A 1 -42.66 -15.02 -9.56
C MET A 1 -41.85 -13.75 -9.82
N GLN A 2 -40.58 -13.71 -9.44
CA GLN A 2 -39.74 -12.53 -9.72
C GLN A 2 -39.53 -12.39 -11.23
N THR A 3 -39.44 -11.15 -11.70
CA THR A 3 -39.13 -10.86 -13.10
C THR A 3 -37.62 -10.99 -13.35
N ILE A 4 -37.25 -11.26 -14.61
CA ILE A 4 -35.84 -11.26 -15.04
C ILE A 4 -35.16 -9.91 -14.70
N ALA A 5 -35.90 -8.80 -14.79
CA ALA A 5 -35.39 -7.48 -14.44
C ALA A 5 -35.05 -7.32 -12.95
N GLU A 6 -35.88 -7.87 -12.06
CA GLU A 6 -35.63 -7.87 -10.62
C GLU A 6 -34.42 -8.74 -10.27
N TRP A 7 -34.28 -9.90 -10.92
CA TRP A 7 -33.13 -10.79 -10.74
C TRP A 7 -31.82 -10.12 -11.17
N LEU A 8 -31.78 -9.52 -12.37
CA LEU A 8 -30.59 -8.80 -12.87
C LEU A 8 -30.21 -7.62 -11.97
N LYS A 9 -31.20 -6.90 -11.43
CA LYS A 9 -30.95 -5.79 -10.49
C LYS A 9 -30.34 -6.29 -9.17
N GLN A 10 -30.86 -7.39 -8.62
CA GLN A 10 -30.30 -7.99 -7.41
C GLN A 10 -28.89 -8.50 -7.63
N GLU A 11 -28.65 -9.24 -8.71
CA GLU A 11 -27.32 -9.77 -9.08
C GLU A 11 -26.31 -8.62 -9.26
N GLY A 12 -26.70 -7.53 -9.93
CA GLY A 12 -25.84 -6.36 -10.10
C GLY A 12 -25.49 -5.67 -8.77
N MET A 13 -26.44 -5.60 -7.83
CA MET A 13 -26.18 -5.04 -6.49
C MET A 13 -25.24 -5.94 -5.68
N GLU A 14 -25.45 -7.26 -5.71
CA GLU A 14 -24.60 -8.23 -5.01
C GLU A 14 -23.16 -8.18 -5.53
N LYS A 15 -22.97 -8.25 -6.86
CA LYS A 15 -21.65 -8.12 -7.48
C LYS A 15 -20.98 -6.78 -7.17
N GLY A 16 -21.74 -5.68 -7.24
CA GLY A 16 -21.21 -4.35 -6.93
C GLY A 16 -20.76 -4.22 -5.47
N LEU A 17 -21.48 -4.83 -4.54
CA LEU A 17 -21.10 -4.86 -3.13
C LEU A 17 -19.86 -5.72 -2.90
N GLU A 18 -19.79 -6.91 -3.50
CA GLU A 18 -18.66 -7.83 -3.40
C GLU A 18 -17.38 -7.20 -3.97
N GLU A 19 -17.44 -6.65 -5.19
CA GLU A 19 -16.31 -5.94 -5.81
C GLU A 19 -15.88 -4.72 -4.99
N GLY A 20 -16.85 -3.94 -4.49
CA GLY A 20 -16.57 -2.76 -3.67
C GLY A 20 -15.88 -3.12 -2.36
N MET A 21 -16.30 -4.20 -1.71
CA MET A 21 -15.71 -4.69 -0.47
C MET A 21 -14.28 -5.21 -0.69
N LEU A 22 -14.05 -6.01 -1.75
CA LEU A 22 -12.72 -6.51 -2.08
C LEU A 22 -11.74 -5.38 -2.38
N ARG A 23 -12.11 -4.45 -3.28
CA ARG A 23 -11.26 -3.29 -3.61
C ARG A 23 -11.01 -2.40 -2.40
N GLY A 24 -12.01 -2.22 -1.54
CA GLY A 24 -11.89 -1.44 -0.31
C GLY A 24 -10.90 -2.08 0.68
N LEU A 25 -10.95 -3.40 0.82
CA LEU A 25 -10.04 -4.16 1.69
C LEU A 25 -8.60 -4.10 1.18
N GLU A 26 -8.38 -4.38 -0.11
CA GLU A 26 -7.05 -4.34 -0.74
C GLU A 26 -6.40 -2.96 -0.58
N ARG A 27 -7.14 -1.89 -0.93
CA ARG A 27 -6.65 -0.52 -0.79
C ARG A 27 -6.42 -0.13 0.67
N GLY A 28 -7.26 -0.62 1.58
CA GLY A 28 -7.08 -0.40 3.01
C GLY A 28 -5.80 -1.03 3.56
N ILE A 29 -5.47 -2.24 3.11
CA ILE A 29 -4.22 -2.94 3.49
C ILE A 29 -3.01 -2.19 2.94
N GLU A 30 -3.02 -1.80 1.66
CA GLU A 30 -1.92 -1.06 1.02
C GLU A 30 -1.64 0.27 1.75
N VAL A 31 -2.67 1.12 1.91
CA VAL A 31 -2.55 2.41 2.61
C VAL A 31 -2.10 2.22 4.06
N GLY A 32 -2.59 1.18 4.74
CA GLY A 32 -2.18 0.85 6.10
C GLY A 32 -0.70 0.52 6.20
N ARG A 33 -0.17 -0.30 5.28
CA ARG A 33 1.24 -0.66 5.21
C ARG A 33 2.13 0.54 4.93
N GLU A 34 1.77 1.37 3.94
CA GLU A 34 2.50 2.59 3.61
C GLU A 34 2.61 3.54 4.82
N GLN A 35 1.49 3.80 5.50
CA GLN A 35 1.45 4.71 6.64
C GLN A 35 2.26 4.18 7.82
N LEU A 36 2.16 2.89 8.11
CA LEU A 36 2.91 2.27 9.19
C LEU A 36 4.40 2.34 8.92
N LEU A 37 4.83 1.95 7.71
CA LEU A 37 6.23 1.95 7.32
C LEU A 37 6.80 3.38 7.33
N TRP A 38 6.03 4.38 6.85
CA TRP A 38 6.43 5.78 6.94
C TRP A 38 6.61 6.26 8.39
N LYS A 39 5.72 5.88 9.32
CA LYS A 39 5.88 6.20 10.74
C LYS A 39 7.14 5.58 11.32
N GLN A 40 7.47 4.35 10.94
CA GLN A 40 8.72 3.70 11.38
C GLN A 40 9.96 4.40 10.82
N ILE A 41 9.96 4.69 9.51
CA ILE A 41 11.03 5.42 8.83
C ILE A 41 11.26 6.80 9.44
N SER A 42 10.20 7.59 9.60
CA SER A 42 10.29 8.95 10.17
C SER A 42 10.70 8.94 11.65
N LYS A 43 10.38 7.87 12.40
CA LYS A 43 10.86 7.69 13.78
C LYS A 43 12.34 7.31 13.83
N LYS A 44 12.81 6.43 12.93
CA LYS A 44 14.21 5.98 12.88
C LYS A 44 15.14 7.03 12.25
N PHE A 45 14.64 7.76 11.26
CA PHE A 45 15.37 8.78 10.50
C PHE A 45 14.60 10.11 10.46
N PRO A 46 14.64 10.93 11.52
CA PRO A 46 13.81 12.13 11.65
C PRO A 46 14.04 13.21 10.57
N GLN A 47 15.22 13.21 9.94
CA GLN A 47 15.60 14.19 8.93
C GLN A 47 15.19 13.78 7.51
N ILE A 48 14.44 12.68 7.34
CA ILE A 48 14.07 12.21 6.01
C ILE A 48 12.98 13.09 5.39
N PRO A 49 13.18 13.61 4.15
CA PRO A 49 12.18 14.43 3.49
C PRO A 49 10.90 13.65 3.16
N ARG A 50 9.76 14.34 3.19
CA ARG A 50 8.46 13.75 2.83
C ARG A 50 8.35 13.31 1.37
N THR A 51 9.26 13.74 0.50
CA THR A 51 9.36 13.24 -0.88
C THR A 51 9.59 11.71 -0.93
N TYR A 52 10.21 11.13 0.09
CA TYR A 52 10.36 9.68 0.20
C TYR A 52 9.05 8.96 0.58
N TYR A 53 8.11 9.65 1.23
CA TYR A 53 6.76 9.10 1.44
C TYR A 53 6.03 8.91 0.13
N GLU A 54 6.13 9.87 -0.80
CA GLU A 54 5.50 9.73 -2.12
C GLU A 54 6.14 8.60 -2.94
N LYS A 55 7.45 8.37 -2.81
CA LYS A 55 8.10 7.19 -3.40
C LYS A 55 7.63 5.88 -2.77
N LEU A 56 7.28 5.89 -1.49
CA LEU A 56 6.82 4.71 -0.79
C LEU A 56 5.46 4.25 -1.31
N LYS A 57 4.59 5.20 -1.70
CA LYS A 57 3.29 4.94 -2.33
C LYS A 57 3.37 4.39 -3.76
N THR A 58 4.53 4.46 -4.40
CA THR A 58 4.72 3.87 -5.74
C THR A 58 5.24 2.44 -5.66
N LEU A 59 5.53 1.94 -4.45
CA LEU A 59 6.04 0.58 -4.25
C LEU A 59 4.88 -0.41 -4.18
N THR A 60 5.13 -1.62 -4.68
CA THR A 60 4.20 -2.73 -4.50
C THR A 60 4.16 -3.20 -3.05
N ILE A 61 3.11 -3.93 -2.68
CA ILE A 61 2.95 -4.54 -1.36
C ILE A 61 4.19 -5.38 -0.96
N ASP A 62 4.74 -6.19 -1.88
CA ASP A 62 5.93 -7.00 -1.62
C ASP A 62 7.19 -6.14 -1.40
N GLN A 63 7.31 -5.02 -2.13
CA GLN A 63 8.42 -4.09 -1.95
C GLN A 63 8.33 -3.38 -0.59
N LEU A 64 7.11 -3.04 -0.14
CA LEU A 64 6.86 -2.47 1.18
C LEU A 64 7.22 -3.45 2.30
N ASP A 65 6.86 -4.72 2.17
CA ASP A 65 7.17 -5.75 3.18
C ASP A 65 8.68 -5.99 3.29
N ASN A 66 9.36 -6.14 2.15
CA ASN A 66 10.81 -6.29 2.14
C ASN A 66 11.51 -5.06 2.73
N LEU A 67 11.05 -3.86 2.39
CA LEU A 67 11.57 -2.63 2.98
C LEU A 67 11.33 -2.60 4.50
N GLY A 68 10.19 -3.07 4.99
CA GLY A 68 9.90 -3.16 6.41
C GLY A 68 10.87 -4.07 7.17
N LEU A 69 11.24 -5.21 6.58
CA LEU A 69 12.24 -6.12 7.15
C LEU A 69 13.64 -5.48 7.13
N GLU A 70 14.08 -5.00 5.98
CA GLU A 70 15.42 -4.40 5.84
C GLU A 70 15.57 -3.11 6.67
N LEU A 71 14.49 -2.34 6.85
CA LEU A 71 14.49 -1.15 7.69
C LEU A 71 14.92 -1.46 9.12
N MET A 72 14.65 -2.66 9.64
CA MET A 72 15.06 -3.04 11.00
C MET A 72 16.59 -3.05 11.12
N ASP A 73 17.29 -3.54 10.11
CA ASP A 73 18.74 -3.70 10.08
C ASP A 73 19.49 -2.44 9.64
N MET A 74 18.83 -1.53 8.90
CA MET A 74 19.46 -0.30 8.40
C MET A 74 20.05 0.57 9.51
N GLN A 75 21.29 1.01 9.38
CA GLN A 75 21.95 1.82 10.43
C GLN A 75 21.85 3.33 10.18
N ASN A 76 21.66 3.74 8.93
CA ASN A 76 21.63 5.15 8.54
C ASN A 76 20.63 5.42 7.42
N VAL A 77 20.31 6.70 7.22
CA VAL A 77 19.36 7.15 6.20
C VAL A 77 19.88 6.93 4.77
N GLU A 78 21.19 6.86 4.56
CA GLU A 78 21.76 6.67 3.22
C GLU A 78 21.50 5.28 2.66
N GLU A 79 21.50 4.24 3.51
CA GLU A 79 21.08 2.88 3.14
C GLU A 79 19.62 2.86 2.66
N LEU A 80 18.72 3.54 3.38
CA LEU A 80 17.32 3.69 2.98
C LEU A 80 17.19 4.41 1.64
N LYS A 81 17.94 5.50 1.44
CA LYS A 81 17.95 6.23 0.17
C LYS A 81 18.41 5.34 -0.98
N LYS A 82 19.50 4.57 -0.80
CA LYS A 82 19.99 3.63 -1.81
C LYS A 82 18.93 2.58 -2.15
N HIS A 83 18.29 2.00 -1.14
CA HIS A 83 17.26 0.99 -1.35
C HIS A 83 16.06 1.54 -2.15
N LEU A 84 15.58 2.74 -1.79
CA LEU A 84 14.46 3.40 -2.48
C LEU A 84 14.84 3.93 -3.88
N HIS A 85 16.11 4.22 -4.14
CA HIS A 85 16.59 4.60 -5.48
C HIS A 85 16.83 3.38 -6.38
N ALA A 86 17.35 2.27 -5.85
CA ALA A 86 17.62 1.06 -6.61
C ALA A 86 16.34 0.40 -7.15
N LYS A 87 15.24 0.49 -6.41
CA LYS A 87 13.94 -0.10 -6.80
C LYS A 87 13.03 0.82 -7.61
N ALA A 88 13.35 2.12 -7.73
CA ALA A 88 12.62 3.07 -8.57
C ALA A 88 13.10 3.11 -10.03
N GLY A 89 14.11 2.32 -10.38
CA GLY A 89 14.65 2.19 -11.73
C GLY A 89 14.32 0.84 -12.35
N LEU A 90 13.04 0.57 -12.61
CA LEU A 90 12.51 -0.41 -13.56
C LEU A 90 11.13 0.07 -14.04
#